data_AF-A0A1C5BD95-F1
#
_entry.id   AF-A0A1C5BD95-F1
#
_cell.length_a   1.000
_cell.length_b   1.000
_cell.length_c   1.000
_cell.angle_alpha   90.00
_cell.angle_beta   90.00
_cell.angle_gamma   90.00
#
_symmetry.space_group_name_H-M   'P 1'
#
loop_
_entity.id
_entity.type
_entity.pdbx_description
1 polymer ?
#
loop_
_entity_poly.entity_id
_entity_poly.type
_entity_poly.pdbx_seq_one_letter_code
_entity_poly.pdbx_strand_id
1 'polypeptide(L)' 'MLVHGLADDHVAVVLMLRFSAARPATGRSHAVLPWSGSGHPVTREEMVSSLLLLERGFLKKSLGR' A
#
# COMPACT_ATOMS: atom_id res chain seq x y z
N MET A 1 3.04 -2.60 5.53
CA MET A 1 2.92 -2.16 4.13
C MET A 1 1.92 -1.01 4.09
N LEU A 2 2.15 0.02 3.28
CA LEU A 2 1.19 1.09 3.00
C LEU A 2 0.72 0.93 1.56
N VAL A 3 -0.58 0.88 1.33
CA VAL A 3 -1.19 0.71 0.00
C VAL A 3 -2.20 1.82 -0.20
N HIS A 4 -2.19 2.47 -1.37
CA HIS A 4 -3.16 3.51 -1.69
C HIS A 4 -3.41 3.61 -3.20
N GLY A 5 -4.66 3.78 -3.60
CA GLY A 5 -5.04 4.00 -5.00
C GLY A 5 -4.68 5.41 -5.47
N LEU A 6 -3.96 5.54 -6.59
CA LEU A 6 -3.56 6.86 -7.11
C LEU A 6 -4.73 7.70 -7.63
N ALA A 7 -5.86 7.07 -7.94
CA ALA A 7 -7.08 7.73 -8.41
C ALA A 7 -8.16 7.81 -7.32
N ASP A 8 -7.79 7.64 -6.03
CA ASP A 8 -8.72 7.77 -4.91
C ASP A 8 -9.19 9.22 -4.76
N ASP A 9 -10.49 9.42 -4.96
CA ASP A 9 -11.21 10.69 -4.87
C ASP A 9 -11.86 10.92 -3.49
N HIS A 10 -11.81 9.94 -2.59
CA HIS A 10 -12.33 10.03 -1.23
C HIS A 10 -11.22 10.34 -0.23
N VAL A 11 -10.07 9.68 -0.36
CA VAL A 11 -8.90 9.85 0.52
C VAL A 11 -7.67 10.16 -0.33
N ALA A 12 -7.12 11.37 -0.16
CA ALA A 12 -6.00 11.82 -0.97
C ALA A 12 -4.71 11.02 -0.69
N VAL A 13 -4.07 10.50 -1.74
CA VAL A 13 -2.79 9.76 -1.66
C VAL A 13 -1.67 10.51 -0.94
N VAL A 14 -1.72 11.84 -0.95
CA VAL A 14 -0.74 12.70 -0.26
C VAL A 14 -0.66 12.42 1.25
N LEU A 15 -1.74 11.92 1.87
CA LEU A 15 -1.73 11.55 3.28
C LEU A 15 -0.80 10.36 3.56
N MET A 16 -0.84 9.31 2.72
CA MET A 16 0.08 8.18 2.79
C MET A 16 1.53 8.64 2.56
N LEU A 17 1.75 9.49 1.56
CA LEU A 17 3.09 9.98 1.21
C LEU A 17 3.69 10.84 2.33
N ARG A 18 2.90 11.75 2.92
CA ARG A 18 3.33 12.56 4.07
C ARG A 18 3.66 11.69 5.28
N PHE A 19 2.82 10.69 5.57
CA PHE A 19 3.11 9.72 6.63
C PHE A 19 4.43 8.99 6.37
N SER A 20 4.66 8.52 5.14
CA SER A 20 5.90 7.82 4.77
C SER A 20 7.13 8.71 4.94
N ALA A 21 7.06 9.96 4.45
CA ALA A 21 8.15 10.93 4.51
C ALA A 21 8.46 11.43 5.93
N ALA A 22 7.46 11.51 6.80
CA ALA A 22 7.61 11.99 8.17
C ALA A 22 8.32 10.98 9.10
N ARG A 23 8.60 9.77 8.63
CA ARG A 23 9.18 8.74 9.49
C ARG A 23 10.69 8.94 9.69
N PRO A 24 11.21 8.80 10.92
CA PRO A 24 12.63 8.89 11.21
C PRO A 24 13.46 7.83 10.47
N ALA A 25 14.69 8.19 10.10
CA ALA A 25 15.66 7.27 9.48
C ALA A 25 16.02 6.06 10.39
N THR A 26 15.81 6.18 11.69
CA THR A 26 15.97 5.09 12.68
C THR A 26 14.71 4.21 12.85
N GLY A 27 13.63 4.48 12.10
CA GLY A 27 12.36 3.76 12.19
C GLY A 27 12.33 2.44 11.40
N ARG A 28 11.55 1.45 11.87
CA ARG A 28 11.32 0.14 11.21
C ARG A 28 10.95 0.26 9.73
N SER A 29 11.77 -0.20 8.79
CA SER A 29 11.47 -0.12 7.35
C SER A 29 10.03 -0.55 7.01
N HIS A 30 9.38 0.17 6.10
CA HIS A 30 8.04 -0.14 5.61
C HIS A 30 8.02 -0.07 4.08
N ALA A 31 7.20 -0.92 3.45
CA ALA A 31 6.94 -0.86 2.02
C ALA A 31 5.82 0.15 1.71
N VAL A 32 5.96 0.91 0.63
CA VAL A 32 4.95 1.82 0.08
C VAL A 32 4.56 1.30 -1.30
N LEU A 33 3.26 1.15 -1.52
CA LEU A 33 2.70 0.58 -2.74
C LEU A 33 1.62 1.54 -3.30
N PRO A 34 2.03 2.54 -4.09
CA PRO A 34 1.10 3.40 -4.80
C PRO A 34 0.53 2.64 -6.00
N TRP A 35 -0.79 2.45 -6.03
CA TRP A 35 -1.44 1.58 -7.00
C TRP A 35 -2.11 2.40 -8.12
N SER A 36 -1.51 2.36 -9.32
CA SER A 36 -2.01 3.06 -10.50
C SER A 36 -3.35 2.50 -10.97
N GLY A 37 -4.28 3.39 -11.34
CA GLY A 37 -5.58 3.00 -11.91
C GLY A 37 -6.60 2.48 -10.89
N SER A 38 -6.30 2.51 -9.59
CA SER A 38 -7.25 2.23 -8.51
C SER A 38 -7.74 3.52 -7.86
N GLY A 39 -9.06 3.58 -7.62
CA GLY A 39 -9.70 4.56 -6.75
C GLY A 39 -9.67 4.10 -5.29
N HIS A 40 -10.67 4.55 -4.51
CA HIS A 40 -10.82 4.11 -3.13
C HIS A 40 -11.03 2.59 -3.00
N PRO A 41 -12.01 1.98 -3.71
CA PRO A 41 -12.07 0.53 -3.85
C PRO A 41 -11.15 0.03 -4.97
N VAL A 42 -10.56 -1.15 -4.77
CA VAL A 42 -9.93 -1.93 -5.84
C VAL A 42 -10.98 -2.88 -6.41
N THR A 43 -11.48 -2.60 -7.62
CA THR A 43 -12.66 -3.28 -8.18
C THR A 43 -12.34 -4.29 -9.29
N ARG A 44 -11.17 -4.19 -9.92
CA ARG A 44 -10.76 -5.10 -10.99
C ARG A 44 -10.13 -6.36 -10.40
N GLU A 45 -10.63 -7.53 -10.79
CA GLU A 45 -10.22 -8.82 -10.23
C GLU A 45 -8.71 -9.06 -10.34
N GLU A 46 -8.09 -8.68 -11.46
CA GLU A 46 -6.66 -8.82 -11.68
C GLU A 46 -5.82 -7.94 -10.73
N MET A 47 -6.34 -6.76 -10.39
CA MET A 47 -5.70 -5.84 -9.44
C MET A 47 -5.87 -6.34 -8.01
N VAL A 48 -7.07 -6.83 -7.66
CA VAL A 48 -7.35 -7.45 -6.36
C VAL A 48 -6.46 -8.68 -6.14
N SER A 49 -6.38 -9.58 -7.13
CA SER A 49 -5.54 -10.78 -7.06
C SER A 49 -4.06 -10.43 -6.85
N SER A 50 -3.56 -9.45 -7.62
CA SER A 50 -2.18 -8.98 -7.49
C SER A 50 -1.90 -8.35 -6.12
N LEU A 51 -2.84 -7.56 -5.59
CA LEU A 51 -2.74 -6.98 -4.25
C LEU A 51 -2.69 -8.06 -3.17
N LEU A 52 -3.58 -9.06 -3.23
CA LEU A 52 -3.62 -10.17 -2.27
C LEU A 52 -2.32 -10.99 -2.27
N LEU A 53 -1.70 -11.19 -3.43
CA LEU A 53 -0.40 -11.88 -3.52
C LEU A 53 0.71 -11.09 -2.83
N LEU A 54 0.76 -9.77 -3.03
CA LEU A 54 1.72 -8.88 -2.37
C LEU A 54 1.49 -8.81 -0.86
N GLU A 55 0.23 -8.68 -0.43
CA GLU A 55 -0.16 -8.70 0.99
C GLU A 55 0.24 -10.00 1.67
N ARG A 56 -0.07 -11.14 1.05
CA ARG A 56 0.34 -12.47 1.54
C ARG A 56 1.86 -12.57 1.66
N GLY A 57 2.59 -12.12 0.64
CA GLY A 57 4.06 -12.11 0.66
C GLY A 57 4.63 -11.24 1.79
N PHE A 58 4.07 -10.04 1.98
CA PHE A 58 4.43 -9.15 3.08
C PHE A 58 4.18 -9.78 4.45
N LEU A 59 3.02 -10.43 4.64
CA LEU A 59 2.66 -11.08 5.89
C LEU A 59 3.59 -12.25 6.22
N LYS A 60 3.86 -13.13 5.25
CA LYS A 60 4.82 -14.24 5.42
C LYS A 60 6.19 -13.74 5.88
N LYS A 61 6.73 -12.75 5.18
CA LYS A 61 8.03 -12.13 5.51
C LYS A 61 8.03 -11.45 6.88
N SER A 62 6.96 -10.73 7.22
CA SER A 62 6.91 -9.91 8.44
C SER A 62 6.60 -10.73 9.70
N LEU A 63 5.90 -11.85 9.56
CA LEU A 63 5.45 -12.68 10.67
C LEU A 63 6.22 -14.00 10.80
N GLY A 64 7.14 -14.30 9.89
CA GLY A 64 7.93 -15.53 9.90
C GLY A 64 7.10 -16.80 9.67
N ARG A 65 6.04 -16.70 8.85
CA ARG A 65 5.17 -17.82 8.45
C ARG A 65 5.41 -18.25 7.01
#